data_AF-A0A2A4AMZ7-F1
#
_entry.id   AF-A0A2A4AMZ7-F1
#
_cell.length_a   1.000
_cell.length_b   1.000
_cell.length_c   1.000
_cell.angle_alpha   90.00
_cell.angle_beta   90.00
_cell.angle_gamma   90.00
#
_symmetry.space_group_name_H-M   'P 1'
#
loop_
_entity.id
_entity.type
_entity.pdbx_description
1 polymer ?
#
loop_
_entity_poly.entity_id
_entity_poly.type
_entity_poly.pdbx_seq_one_letter_code
_entity_poly.pdbx_strand_id
1 'polypeptide(L)' 'MTRAIIYFVLGAVLLGLGIWWWTIVGPSFAFLAPIILQGVGGAFMVAGWAVMLDVHSPTSRKL' A
#
# COMPACT_ATOMS: atom_id res chain seq x y z
N MET A 1 -11.88 1.45 -12.24
CA MET A 1 -12.01 2.39 -11.10
C MET A 1 -12.14 1.66 -9.77
N THR A 2 -13.17 0.83 -9.53
CA THR A 2 -13.41 0.15 -8.24
C THR A 2 -12.20 -0.66 -7.73
N ARG A 3 -11.52 -1.41 -8.60
CA ARG A 3 -10.30 -2.14 -8.23
C ARG A 3 -9.18 -1.22 -7.72
N ALA A 4 -8.92 -0.10 -8.39
CA ALA A 4 -7.89 0.86 -7.97
C ALA A 4 -8.18 1.41 -6.56
N ILE A 5 -9.45 1.75 -6.30
CA ILE A 5 -9.90 2.25 -4.99
C ILE A 5 -9.67 1.19 -3.90
N ILE A 6 -9.97 -0.08 -4.17
CA ILE A 6 -9.75 -1.17 -3.21
C ILE A 6 -8.26 -1.28 -2.83
N TYR A 7 -7.35 -1.30 -3.82
CA TYR A 7 -5.91 -1.34 -3.54
C TYR A 7 -5.43 -0.13 -2.74
N PHE A 8 -5.93 1.06 -3.08
CA PHE A 8 -5.55 2.30 -2.42
C PHE A 8 -6.04 2.36 -0.97
N VAL A 9 -7.29 1.98 -0.71
CA VAL A 9 -7.87 1.95 0.64
C VAL A 9 -7.18 0.91 1.51
N LEU A 10 -6.95 -0.31 0.99
CA LEU A 10 -6.20 -1.34 1.71
C LEU A 10 -4.78 -0.89 2.02
N GLY A 11 -4.09 -0.29 1.04
CA GLY A 11 -2.74 0.25 1.24
C GLY A 11 -2.69 1.32 2.32
N ALA A 12 -3.63 2.27 2.31
CA ALA A 12 -3.72 3.33 3.31
C ALA A 12 -3.99 2.80 4.72
N VAL A 13 -4.89 1.82 4.86
CA VAL A 13 -5.20 1.20 6.15
C VAL A 13 -3.99 0.44 6.70
N LEU A 14 -3.33 -0.38 5.87
CA LEU A 14 -2.15 -1.14 6.28
C LEU A 14 -0.98 -0.22 6.64
N LEU A 15 -0.74 0.82 5.85
CA LEU A 15 0.32 1.80 6.10
C LEU A 15 0.05 2.58 7.40
N GLY A 16 -1.19 3.06 7.58
CA GLY A 16 -1.59 3.77 8.80
C GLY A 16 -1.46 2.90 10.05
N LEU A 17 -1.92 1.65 9.99
CA LEU A 17 -1.76 0.68 11.08
C LEU A 17 -0.29 0.36 11.37
N GLY A 18 0.54 0.22 10.32
CA GLY A 18 1.97 -0.02 10.48
C GLY A 18 2.70 1.15 11.13
N ILE A 19 2.34 2.39 10.78
CA ILE A 19 2.87 3.60 11.40
C ILE A 19 2.41 3.71 12.86
N TRP A 20 1.12 3.49 13.14
CA TRP A 20 0.60 3.49 14.51
C TRP A 20 1.24 2.40 15.38
N TRP A 21 1.38 1.19 14.85
CA TRP A 21 1.99 0.09 15.60
C TRP A 21 3.46 0.37 15.94
N TRP A 22 4.19 1.05 15.05
CA TRP A 22 5.55 1.51 15.33
C TRP A 22 5.63 2.42 16.56
N THR A 23 4.66 3.33 16.75
CA THR A 23 4.69 4.28 17.88
C THR A 23 4.49 3.60 19.24
N ILE A 24 3.95 2.37 19.25
CA ILE A 24 3.70 1.59 20.47
C ILE A 24 4.89 0.69 20.84
N VAL A 25 5.52 0.04 19.85
CA VAL A 25 6.54 -1.00 20.10
C VAL A 25 7.90 -0.42 20.51
N GLY A 26 8.26 0.75 19.97
CA GLY A 26 9.61 1.32 20.18
C GLY A 26 10.75 0.47 19.58
N PRO A 27 12.03 0.82 19.83
CA PRO A 27 13.17 0.17 19.20
C PRO A 27 13.43 -1.23 19.80
N SER A 28 13.10 -2.29 19.06
CA SER A 28 13.32 -3.69 19.45
C SER A 28 13.29 -4.62 18.22
N PHE A 29 13.50 -5.93 18.37
CA PHE A 29 13.32 -6.88 17.26
C PHE A 29 11.86 -6.97 16.78
N ALA A 30 10.88 -6.73 17.67
CA ALA A 30 9.45 -6.75 17.34
C ALA A 30 9.04 -5.68 16.32
N PHE A 31 9.90 -4.69 16.11
CA PHE A 31 9.84 -3.66 15.07
C PHE A 31 9.80 -4.16 13.62
N LEU A 32 10.33 -5.36 13.35
CA LEU A 32 10.33 -5.90 11.98
C LEU A 32 8.90 -6.07 11.45
N ALA A 33 7.95 -6.42 12.32
CA ALA A 33 6.55 -6.60 11.94
C ALA A 33 5.87 -5.29 11.44
N PRO A 34 5.90 -4.16 12.18
CA PRO A 34 5.35 -2.90 11.67
C PRO A 34 6.09 -2.39 10.44
N ILE A 35 7.41 -2.61 10.30
CA ILE A 35 8.14 -2.28 9.05
C ILE A 35 7.59 -3.04 7.86
N ILE A 36 7.43 -4.35 7.99
CA ILE A 36 6.91 -5.18 6.89
C ILE A 36 5.51 -4.71 6.53
N LEU A 37 4.67 -4.40 7.52
CA LEU A 37 3.32 -3.91 7.31
C LEU A 37 3.30 -2.56 6.56
N GLN A 38 4.20 -1.64 6.90
CA GLN A 38 4.36 -0.37 6.19
C GLN A 38 4.84 -0.59 4.75
N GLY A 39 5.80 -1.49 4.52
CA GLY A 39 6.28 -1.84 3.18
C GLY A 39 5.19 -2.43 2.30
N VAL A 40 4.39 -3.35 2.85
CA VAL A 40 3.22 -3.92 2.15
C VAL A 40 2.20 -2.83 1.87
N GLY A 41 1.85 -2.00 2.86
CA GLY A 41 0.91 -0.88 2.67
C GLY A 41 1.33 0.08 1.56
N GLY A 42 2.62 0.46 1.51
CA GLY A 42 3.20 1.27 0.44
C GLY A 42 3.12 0.61 -0.93
N ALA A 43 3.42 -0.69 -1.03
CA ALA A 43 3.31 -1.44 -2.28
C ALA A 43 1.86 -1.46 -2.82
N PHE A 44 0.87 -1.63 -1.93
CA PHE A 44 -0.54 -1.56 -2.28
C PHE A 44 -0.97 -0.17 -2.79
N MET A 45 -0.42 0.91 -2.21
CA MET A 45 -0.66 2.28 -2.68
C MET A 45 -0.18 2.47 -4.12
N VAL A 46 1.06 2.02 -4.42
CA VAL A 46 1.65 2.09 -5.77
C VAL A 46 0.87 1.23 -6.76
N ALA A 47 0.47 0.02 -6.37
CA ALA A 47 -0.35 -0.85 -7.20
C ALA A 47 -1.72 -0.21 -7.52
N GLY A 48 -2.37 0.42 -6.55
CA GLY A 48 -3.61 1.16 -6.78
C GLY A 48 -3.44 2.29 -7.80
N TRP A 49 -2.32 3.01 -7.73
CA TRP A 49 -1.99 4.05 -8.71
C TRP A 49 -1.75 3.48 -10.11
N ALA A 50 -0.99 2.39 -10.23
CA ALA A 50 -0.77 1.71 -11.50
C ALA A 50 -2.10 1.27 -12.16
N VAL A 51 -3.00 0.67 -11.37
CA VAL A 51 -4.33 0.27 -11.87
C VAL A 51 -5.18 1.48 -12.27
N MET A 52 -5.06 2.61 -11.58
CA MET A 52 -5.74 3.85 -11.97
C MET A 52 -5.22 4.38 -13.31
N LEU A 53 -3.89 4.40 -13.49
CA LEU A 53 -3.25 4.81 -14.74
C LEU A 53 -3.65 3.89 -15.90
N ASP A 54 -3.77 2.58 -15.68
CA ASP A 54 -4.24 1.64 -16.68
C ASP A 54 -5.71 1.88 -17.10
N VAL A 55 -6.54 2.47 -16.24
CA VAL A 55 -7.90 2.88 -16.66
C VAL A 55 -7.85 4.08 -17.60
N HIS A 56 -6.93 5.03 -17.36
CA HIS A 56 -6.81 6.23 -18.19
C HIS A 56 -6.06 5.96 -19.51
N SER A 57 -5.00 5.16 -19.46
CA SER A 57 -4.12 4.87 -20.58
C SER A 57 -3.71 3.39 -20.56
N PRO A 58 -4.59 2.48 -21.02
CA PRO A 58 -4.41 1.05 -20.87
C PRO A 58 -3.12 0.55 -21.51
N THR A 59 -2.29 -0.15 -20.75
CA THR A 59 -1.10 -0.84 -21.26
C THR A 59 -1.43 -1.84 -22.37
N SER A 60 -2.59 -2.48 -22.33
CA SER A 60 -3.06 -3.43 -23.35
C SER A 60 -3.26 -2.83 -24.74
N ARG A 61 -3.33 -1.50 -24.87
CA ARG A 61 -3.47 -0.79 -26.16
C ARG A 61 -2.15 -0.23 -26.69
N LYS A 62 -1.04 -0.47 -25.99
CA LYS A 62 0.30 0.09 -26.30
C LYS A 62 1.29 -0.96 -26.82
N LEU A 63 0.87 -2.23 -26.85
CA LEU A 63 1.53 -3.35 -27.54
C LEU A 63 0.81 -3.57 -28.87
#